data_AF-A0A6A6EF39-F1
#
_entry.id   AF-A0A6A6EF39-F1
#
_cell.length_a   1.000
_cell.length_b   1.000
_cell.length_c   1.000
_cell.angle_alpha   90.00
_cell.angle_beta   90.00
_cell.angle_gamma   90.00
#
_symmetry.space_group_name_H-M   'P 1'
#
loop_
_entity.id
_entity.type
_entity.pdbx_description
1 polymer ?
#
loop_
_entity_poly.entity_id
_entity_poly.type
_entity_poly.pdbx_seq_one_letter_code
_entity_poly.pdbx_strand_id
1 'polypeptide(L)'
;MESATRKTTTSRKFLNGLTKCVENNVLMSFSGSGLASWKLAKEKGERLFKAEHGGSYDVFNQRPIPEDIISYCVGDVQYLPELRDRFWMRQAFRWQDLVCEESKKRVAASQRSDYQPHGPDRAMSPWSKEQNIILDQWNYVPPARNYFDGSFGLHDDGYDDGYDDGYDDWYDDGPTSCKDIINDCDHDHYYSD
;
A
#
# COMPACT_ATOMS: atom_id res chain seq x y z
N MET A 1 9.53 -1.83 -3.81
CA MET A 1 8.15 -1.30 -3.71
C MET A 1 7.58 -1.54 -2.32
N GLU A 2 7.10 -2.74 -1.99
CA GLU A 2 6.42 -3.02 -0.70
C GLU A 2 7.17 -2.53 0.55
N SER A 3 8.48 -2.77 0.66
CA SER A 3 9.25 -2.30 1.82
C SER A 3 9.16 -0.77 2.01
N ALA A 4 9.15 0.01 0.93
CA ALA A 4 9.09 1.46 1.00
C ALA A 4 7.68 2.01 1.35
N THR A 5 6.64 1.17 1.37
CA THR A 5 5.29 1.57 1.82
C THR A 5 5.07 1.31 3.31
N ARG A 6 6.03 0.70 4.01
CA ARG A 6 5.88 0.42 5.45
C ARG A 6 6.17 1.68 6.26
N LYS A 7 5.46 1.85 7.38
CA LYS A 7 5.44 3.11 8.16
C LYS A 7 6.72 3.43 8.92
N THR A 8 7.45 2.42 9.41
CA THR A 8 8.59 2.65 10.32
C THR A 8 9.88 2.04 9.81
N THR A 9 11.01 2.67 10.12
CA THR A 9 12.34 2.13 9.81
C THR A 9 12.53 0.70 10.32
N THR A 10 12.10 0.39 11.54
CA THR A 10 12.18 -0.96 12.11
C THR A 10 11.41 -1.98 11.26
N SER A 11 10.20 -1.62 10.81
CA SER A 11 9.39 -2.49 9.96
C SER A 11 10.03 -2.70 8.59
N ARG A 12 10.89 -1.78 8.12
CA ARG A 12 11.53 -1.87 6.80
C ARG A 12 12.79 -2.71 6.79
N LYS A 13 13.41 -3.02 7.94
CA LYS A 13 14.72 -3.69 8.08
C LYS A 13 14.92 -4.90 7.15
N PHE A 14 13.90 -5.75 7.01
CA PHE A 14 13.93 -6.94 6.17
C PHE A 14 12.87 -6.90 5.07
N LEU A 15 13.21 -7.45 3.91
CA LEU A 15 12.29 -7.60 2.79
C LEU A 15 11.30 -8.75 3.03
N ASN A 16 10.08 -8.59 2.54
CA ASN A 16 9.11 -9.67 2.50
C ASN A 16 9.33 -10.51 1.23
N GLY A 17 9.21 -11.83 1.37
CA GLY A 17 9.11 -12.73 0.21
C GLY A 17 7.76 -12.57 -0.49
N LEU A 18 7.66 -13.04 -1.74
CA LEU A 18 6.46 -12.92 -2.57
C LEU A 18 5.19 -13.40 -1.84
N THR A 19 5.26 -14.55 -1.15
CA THR A 19 4.14 -15.10 -0.36
C THR A 19 3.58 -14.09 0.63
N LYS A 20 4.44 -13.46 1.44
CA LYS A 20 4.02 -12.43 2.41
C LYS A 20 3.46 -11.18 1.71
N CYS A 21 4.06 -10.80 0.58
CA CYS A 21 3.56 -9.66 -0.21
C CYS A 21 2.13 -9.92 -0.74
N VAL A 22 1.88 -11.11 -1.30
CA VAL A 22 0.56 -11.51 -1.79
C VAL A 22 -0.44 -11.59 -0.62
N GLU A 23 -0.08 -12.25 0.48
CA GLU A 23 -0.93 -12.35 1.67
C GLU A 23 -1.35 -10.98 2.21
N ASN A 24 -0.41 -10.05 2.37
CA ASN A 24 -0.74 -8.78 3.01
C ASN A 24 -1.48 -7.80 2.09
N ASN A 25 -1.48 -8.03 0.78
CA ASN A 25 -1.90 -7.01 -0.19
C ASN A 25 -2.98 -7.49 -1.17
N VAL A 26 -2.99 -8.76 -1.56
CA VAL A 26 -3.91 -9.30 -2.59
C VAL A 26 -5.13 -9.97 -1.95
N LEU A 27 -5.12 -10.23 -0.63
CA LEU A 27 -6.17 -10.93 0.12
C LEU A 27 -7.57 -10.28 0.03
N MET A 28 -7.66 -8.98 -0.30
CA MET A 28 -8.95 -8.30 -0.50
C MET A 28 -9.70 -8.76 -1.77
N SER A 29 -9.01 -9.40 -2.72
CA SER A 29 -9.57 -9.80 -4.02
C SER A 29 -9.98 -11.28 -4.07
N PHE A 30 -9.59 -12.09 -3.08
CA PHE A 30 -9.78 -13.54 -3.07
C PHE A 30 -10.87 -14.01 -2.12
N SER A 31 -11.78 -14.86 -2.62
CA SER A 31 -12.44 -15.83 -1.74
C SER A 31 -11.36 -16.75 -1.16
N GLY A 32 -11.37 -16.98 0.16
CA GLY A 32 -10.25 -17.57 0.91
C GLY A 32 -9.68 -18.90 0.37
N SER A 33 -10.43 -19.61 -0.49
CA SER A 33 -9.98 -20.84 -1.17
C SER A 33 -8.83 -20.60 -2.17
N GLY A 34 -8.81 -19.48 -2.90
CA GLY A 34 -7.82 -19.27 -3.97
C GLY A 34 -6.38 -19.05 -3.47
N LEU A 35 -6.21 -18.40 -2.31
CA LEU A 35 -4.89 -18.22 -1.69
C LEU A 35 -4.30 -19.55 -1.22
N ALA A 36 -5.13 -20.42 -0.63
CA ALA A 36 -4.70 -21.73 -0.16
C ALA A 36 -4.25 -22.61 -1.33
N SER A 37 -5.02 -22.63 -2.42
CA SER A 37 -4.65 -23.36 -3.65
C SER A 37 -3.36 -22.83 -4.28
N TRP A 38 -3.18 -21.50 -4.32
CA TRP A 38 -1.94 -20.89 -4.84
C TRP A 38 -0.71 -21.28 -4.01
N LYS A 39 -0.81 -21.22 -2.67
CA LYS A 39 0.27 -21.64 -1.77
C LYS A 39 0.60 -23.12 -1.94
N LEU A 40 -0.42 -23.97 -2.04
CA LEU A 40 -0.24 -25.40 -2.22
C LEU A 40 0.46 -25.70 -3.55
N ALA A 41 0.09 -25.02 -4.64
CA ALA A 41 0.76 -25.15 -5.93
C ALA A 41 2.24 -24.76 -5.86
N LYS A 42 2.54 -23.64 -5.20
CA LYS A 42 3.91 -23.17 -4.93
C LYS A 42 4.71 -24.21 -4.12
N GLU A 43 4.14 -24.74 -3.06
CA GLU A 43 4.79 -25.74 -2.21
C GLU A 43 5.07 -27.05 -2.96
N LYS A 44 4.10 -27.53 -3.74
CA LYS A 44 4.25 -28.75 -4.55
C LYS A 44 5.40 -28.63 -5.53
N GLY A 45 5.47 -27.56 -6.31
CA GLY A 45 6.58 -27.36 -7.25
C GLY A 45 7.92 -27.15 -6.55
N GLU A 46 7.95 -26.44 -5.43
CA GLU A 46 9.17 -26.22 -4.64
C GLU A 46 9.80 -27.53 -4.15
N ARG A 47 8.98 -28.49 -3.72
CA ARG A 47 9.44 -29.82 -3.31
C ARG A 47 10.07 -30.62 -4.46
N LEU A 48 9.70 -30.35 -5.71
CA LEU A 48 10.22 -31.08 -6.87
C LEU A 48 11.64 -30.68 -7.26
N PHE A 49 12.06 -29.43 -7.00
CA PHE A 49 13.39 -28.96 -7.40
C PHE A 49 14.35 -28.72 -6.23
N LYS A 50 13.85 -28.54 -5.01
CA LYS A 50 14.72 -28.27 -3.87
C LYS A 50 15.33 -29.54 -3.28
N ALA A 51 16.66 -29.53 -3.13
CA ALA A 51 17.42 -30.62 -2.55
C ALA A 51 16.99 -31.00 -1.12
N GLU A 52 16.53 -30.03 -0.31
CA GLU A 52 16.02 -30.27 1.05
C GLU A 52 14.77 -31.17 1.10
N HIS A 53 14.09 -31.33 -0.04
CA HIS A 53 12.93 -32.19 -0.22
C HIS A 53 13.21 -33.41 -1.12
N GLY A 54 14.48 -33.66 -1.45
CA GLY A 54 14.87 -34.72 -2.39
C GLY A 54 14.66 -34.36 -3.86
N GLY A 55 14.37 -33.08 -4.16
CA GLY A 55 14.21 -32.57 -5.52
C GLY A 55 15.53 -32.25 -6.22
N SER A 56 15.45 -32.03 -7.53
CA SER A 56 16.56 -31.55 -8.35
C SER A 56 16.09 -30.49 -9.34
N TYR A 57 16.93 -29.50 -9.61
CA TYR A 57 16.69 -28.51 -10.67
C TYR A 57 16.59 -29.15 -12.07
N ASP A 58 17.00 -30.40 -12.24
CA ASP A 58 16.80 -31.17 -13.49
C ASP A 58 15.33 -31.28 -13.90
N VAL A 59 14.39 -31.14 -12.96
CA VAL A 59 12.95 -31.14 -13.26
C VAL A 59 12.57 -30.06 -14.27
N PHE A 60 13.28 -28.91 -14.30
CA PHE A 60 13.06 -27.85 -15.27
C PHE A 60 13.56 -28.21 -16.69
N ASN A 61 14.42 -29.22 -16.82
CA ASN A 61 14.93 -29.70 -18.11
C ASN A 61 14.04 -30.78 -18.73
N GLN A 62 13.11 -31.37 -17.96
CA GLN A 62 12.23 -32.44 -18.45
C GLN A 62 11.21 -31.92 -19.48
N ARG A 63 10.88 -32.75 -20.47
CA ARG A 63 9.86 -32.45 -21.49
C ARG A 63 8.91 -33.66 -21.67
N PRO A 64 7.58 -33.47 -21.61
CA PRO A 64 6.88 -32.22 -21.26
C PRO A 64 7.20 -31.75 -19.83
N ILE A 65 7.05 -30.44 -19.57
CA ILE A 65 7.30 -29.89 -18.23
C ILE A 65 6.23 -30.43 -17.27
N PRO A 66 6.59 -30.91 -16.07
CA PRO A 66 5.60 -31.40 -15.11
C PRO A 66 4.59 -30.32 -14.71
N GLU A 67 3.31 -30.70 -14.60
CA GLU A 67 2.20 -29.77 -14.33
C GLU A 67 2.39 -28.97 -13.02
N ASP A 68 2.93 -29.62 -11.98
CA ASP A 68 3.22 -28.96 -10.70
C ASP A 68 4.31 -27.88 -10.83
N ILE A 69 5.28 -28.05 -11.74
CA ILE A 69 6.30 -27.04 -12.05
C ILE A 69 5.70 -25.90 -12.86
N ILE A 70 4.81 -26.20 -13.82
CA ILE A 70 4.07 -25.17 -14.57
C ILE A 70 3.28 -24.31 -13.59
N SER A 71 2.51 -24.95 -12.70
CA SER A 71 1.70 -24.29 -11.68
C SER A 71 2.55 -23.43 -10.73
N TYR A 72 3.73 -23.91 -10.35
CA TYR A 72 4.70 -23.13 -9.56
C TYR A 72 5.16 -21.87 -10.30
N CYS A 73 5.58 -22.01 -11.56
CA CYS A 73 6.06 -20.90 -12.37
C CYS A 73 4.98 -19.85 -12.61
N VAL A 74 3.74 -20.27 -12.88
CA VAL A 74 2.58 -19.38 -12.96
C VAL A 74 2.39 -18.64 -11.63
N GLY A 75 2.47 -19.38 -10.52
CA GLY A 75 2.34 -18.82 -9.18
C GLY A 75 3.37 -17.73 -8.85
N ASP A 76 4.57 -17.77 -9.43
CA ASP A 76 5.62 -16.76 -9.21
C ASP A 76 5.35 -15.43 -9.91
N VAL A 77 4.58 -15.43 -11.00
CA VAL A 77 4.42 -14.24 -11.86
C VAL A 77 3.00 -13.66 -11.86
N GLN A 78 1.98 -14.49 -11.62
CA GLN A 78 0.58 -14.10 -11.86
C GLN A 78 0.11 -12.87 -11.07
N TYR A 79 0.66 -12.63 -9.87
CA TYR A 79 0.27 -11.51 -9.01
C TYR A 79 1.21 -10.31 -9.06
N LEU A 80 2.33 -10.40 -9.81
CA LEU A 80 3.28 -9.29 -9.88
C LEU A 80 2.67 -8.00 -10.47
N PRO A 81 1.80 -8.05 -11.52
CA PRO A 81 1.15 -6.85 -12.03
C PRO A 81 0.24 -6.17 -10.99
N GLU A 82 -0.64 -6.93 -10.33
CA GLU A 82 -1.54 -6.38 -9.29
C GLU A 82 -0.76 -5.80 -8.12
N LEU A 83 0.29 -6.49 -7.66
CA LEU A 83 1.17 -5.99 -6.61
C LEU A 83 1.85 -4.68 -7.03
N ARG A 84 2.39 -4.63 -8.26
CA ARG A 84 3.00 -3.41 -8.80
C ARG A 84 1.99 -2.26 -8.76
N ASP A 85 0.82 -2.46 -9.32
CA ASP A 85 -0.20 -1.42 -9.44
C ASP A 85 -0.66 -0.90 -8.08
N ARG A 86 -0.88 -1.80 -7.12
CA ARG A 86 -1.25 -1.45 -5.74
C ARG A 86 -0.18 -0.60 -5.04
N PHE A 87 1.10 -0.93 -5.21
CA PHE A 87 2.18 -0.15 -4.60
C PHE A 87 2.54 1.10 -5.39
N TRP A 88 2.35 1.11 -6.70
CA TRP A 88 2.83 2.17 -7.57
C TRP A 88 1.84 3.34 -7.67
N MET A 89 0.56 3.05 -7.94
CA MET A 89 -0.42 4.07 -8.28
C MET A 89 -0.75 5.03 -7.13
N ARG A 90 -0.57 4.60 -5.88
CA ARG A 90 -0.90 5.39 -4.69
C ARG A 90 0.23 6.28 -4.18
N GLN A 91 1.39 6.26 -4.85
CA GLN A 91 2.61 6.88 -4.35
C GLN A 91 2.99 8.13 -5.14
N ALA A 92 3.55 9.11 -4.45
CA ALA A 92 4.05 10.34 -5.05
C ALA A 92 5.25 10.08 -5.98
N PHE A 93 5.47 10.94 -6.97
CA PHE A 93 6.58 10.81 -7.93
C PHE A 93 7.94 10.67 -7.25
N ARG A 94 8.23 11.47 -6.20
CA ARG A 94 9.49 11.38 -5.45
C ARG A 94 9.71 10.01 -4.80
N TRP A 95 8.64 9.34 -4.37
CA TRP A 95 8.70 7.98 -3.85
C TRP A 95 9.00 6.98 -4.97
N GLN A 96 8.37 7.16 -6.13
CA GLN A 96 8.60 6.32 -7.30
C GLN A 96 10.06 6.43 -7.80
N ASP A 97 10.60 7.65 -7.85
CA ASP A 97 12.01 7.89 -8.19
C ASP A 97 12.95 7.16 -7.24
N LEU A 98 12.72 7.28 -5.93
CA LEU A 98 13.52 6.61 -4.91
C LEU A 98 13.53 5.09 -5.10
N VAL A 99 12.36 4.49 -5.35
CA VAL A 99 12.24 3.06 -5.58
C VAL A 99 12.88 2.65 -6.90
N CYS A 100 12.72 3.44 -7.97
CA CYS A 100 13.35 3.23 -9.26
C CYS A 100 14.88 3.17 -9.13
N GLU A 101 15.48 4.13 -8.42
CA GLU A 101 16.92 4.18 -8.22
C GLU A 101 17.44 2.96 -7.45
N GLU A 102 16.79 2.55 -6.36
CA GLU A 102 17.19 1.34 -5.62
C GLU A 102 16.95 0.06 -6.44
N SER A 103 15.91 0.02 -7.27
CA SER A 103 15.68 -1.08 -8.21
C SER A 103 16.79 -1.18 -9.25
N LYS A 104 17.20 -0.06 -9.86
CA LYS A 104 18.33 -0.01 -10.81
C LYS A 104 19.64 -0.45 -10.16
N LYS A 105 19.92 0.00 -8.94
CA LYS A 105 21.12 -0.43 -8.18
C LYS A 105 21.13 -1.93 -7.95
N ARG A 106 20.00 -2.54 -7.61
CA ARG A 106 19.90 -3.99 -7.43
C ARG A 106 20.14 -4.76 -8.73
N VAL A 107 19.59 -4.28 -9.85
CA VAL A 107 19.84 -4.88 -11.17
C VAL A 107 21.32 -4.77 -11.52
N ALA A 108 21.95 -3.60 -11.35
CA ALA A 108 23.38 -3.43 -11.58
C ALA A 108 24.22 -4.36 -10.69
N ALA A 109 23.88 -4.48 -9.41
CA ALA A 109 24.56 -5.36 -8.47
C ALA A 109 24.48 -6.84 -8.87
N SER A 110 23.34 -7.30 -9.43
CA SER A 110 23.19 -8.70 -9.85
C SER A 110 24.04 -9.07 -11.07
N GLN A 111 24.54 -8.09 -11.82
CA GLN A 111 25.40 -8.31 -12.99
C GLN A 111 26.89 -8.28 -12.67
N ARG A 112 27.27 -8.06 -11.40
CA ARG A 112 28.68 -8.04 -11.01
C ARG A 112 29.22 -9.46 -10.89
N SER A 113 30.50 -9.64 -11.21
CA SER A 113 31.18 -10.94 -11.12
C SER A 113 31.28 -11.50 -9.70
N ASP A 114 31.23 -10.62 -8.68
CA ASP A 114 31.28 -10.97 -7.26
C ASP A 114 29.89 -11.16 -6.63
N TYR A 115 28.81 -11.13 -7.43
CA TYR A 115 27.45 -11.22 -6.92
C TYR A 115 27.17 -12.56 -6.21
N GLN A 116 26.73 -12.48 -4.95
CA GLN A 116 26.34 -13.64 -4.15
C GLN A 116 24.80 -13.72 -4.04
N PRO A 117 24.13 -14.61 -4.80
CA PRO A 117 22.67 -14.66 -4.86
C PRO A 117 22.01 -15.19 -3.57
N HIS A 118 22.73 -15.94 -2.75
CA HIS A 118 22.21 -16.60 -1.54
C HIS A 118 22.76 -16.01 -0.23
N GLY A 119 23.32 -14.80 -0.27
CA GLY A 119 23.84 -14.12 0.91
C GLY A 119 22.75 -13.67 1.89
N PRO A 120 23.03 -13.58 3.21
CA PRO A 120 22.07 -13.11 4.21
C PRO A 120 21.67 -11.64 4.00
N ASP A 121 22.53 -10.86 3.36
CA ASP A 121 22.31 -9.47 2.98
C ASP A 121 21.20 -9.30 1.93
N ARG A 122 20.83 -10.35 1.20
CA ARG A 122 19.74 -10.33 0.21
C ARG A 122 18.36 -10.11 0.85
N ALA A 123 18.24 -10.46 2.14
CA ALA A 123 17.03 -10.24 2.93
C ALA A 123 16.95 -8.83 3.53
N MET A 124 18.06 -8.08 3.56
CA MET A 124 18.09 -6.73 4.12
C MET A 124 17.47 -5.71 3.17
N SER A 125 16.87 -4.67 3.73
CA SER A 125 16.32 -3.56 2.95
C SER A 125 17.42 -2.71 2.32
N PRO A 126 17.20 -2.12 1.13
CA PRO A 126 18.19 -1.28 0.46
C PRO A 126 18.31 0.13 1.05
N TRP A 127 17.47 0.50 2.02
CA TRP A 127 17.35 1.88 2.47
C TRP A 127 18.52 2.29 3.39
N SER A 128 19.22 3.36 3.01
CA SER A 128 20.15 4.07 3.88
C SER A 128 19.44 4.73 5.07
N LYS A 129 20.21 5.26 6.03
CA LYS A 129 19.66 5.97 7.19
C LYS A 129 18.86 7.20 6.76
N GLU A 130 19.38 7.96 5.81
CA GLU A 130 18.77 9.18 5.27
C GLU A 130 17.49 8.86 4.50
N GLN A 131 17.51 7.83 3.66
CA GLN A 131 16.31 7.37 2.94
C GLN A 131 15.24 6.86 3.91
N ASN A 132 15.63 6.18 4.99
CA ASN A 132 14.68 5.75 6.01
C ASN A 132 14.00 6.92 6.73
N ILE A 133 14.74 8.00 7.03
CA ILE A 133 14.17 9.22 7.61
C ILE A 133 13.14 9.83 6.64
N ILE A 134 13.48 9.93 5.35
CA ILE A 134 12.58 10.45 4.32
C ILE A 134 11.31 9.58 4.20
N LEU A 135 11.47 8.25 4.18
CA LEU A 135 10.34 7.33 4.12
C LEU A 135 9.47 7.39 5.38
N ASP A 136 10.04 7.59 6.56
CA ASP A 136 9.27 7.80 7.80
C ASP A 136 8.44 9.09 7.73
N GLN A 137 9.01 10.18 7.18
CA GLN A 137 8.28 11.44 6.99
C GLN A 137 7.12 11.28 6.00
N TRP A 138 7.34 10.60 4.87
CA TRP A 138 6.30 10.40 3.85
C TRP A 138 5.17 9.46 4.29
N ASN A 139 5.48 8.47 5.13
CA ASN A 139 4.50 7.51 5.64
C ASN A 139 3.93 7.90 7.02
N TYR A 140 4.27 9.09 7.54
CA TYR A 140 3.78 9.55 8.83
C TYR A 140 2.27 9.77 8.77
N VAL A 141 1.55 9.11 9.68
CA VAL A 141 0.14 9.34 9.93
C VAL A 141 0.04 9.98 11.31
N PRO A 142 -0.41 11.24 11.43
CA PRO A 142 -0.64 11.85 12.73
C PRO A 142 -1.57 10.96 13.56
N PRO A 143 -1.32 10.77 14.87
CA PRO A 143 -2.29 10.15 15.75
C PRO A 143 -3.63 10.87 15.61
N ALA A 144 -4.74 10.13 15.57
CA ALA A 144 -6.05 10.74 15.62
C ALA A 144 -6.10 11.63 16.86
N ARG A 145 -6.22 12.95 16.66
CA ARG A 145 -6.46 13.88 17.76
C ARG A 145 -7.75 13.44 18.41
N ASN A 146 -7.68 12.95 19.65
CA ASN A 146 -8.86 12.78 20.48
C ASN A 146 -9.40 14.18 20.79
N TYR A 147 -10.23 14.73 19.90
CA TYR A 147 -11.00 15.95 20.13
C TYR A 147 -12.06 15.78 21.25
N PHE A 148 -12.07 14.63 21.94
CA PHE A 148 -13.00 14.28 23.01
C PHE A 148 -12.37 14.30 24.42
N ASP A 149 -11.16 14.86 24.57
CA ASP A 149 -10.61 15.24 25.87
C ASP A 149 -10.73 16.76 26.06
N GLY A 150 -11.91 17.28 25.75
CA GLY A 150 -12.39 18.54 26.29
C GLY A 150 -12.96 18.26 27.67
N SER A 151 -12.09 18.00 28.65
CA SER A 151 -12.45 18.16 30.05
C SER A 151 -12.87 19.62 30.24
N PHE A 152 -14.16 19.90 30.09
CA PHE A 152 -14.80 21.04 30.71
C PHE A 152 -14.54 20.87 32.20
N GLY A 153 -13.45 21.47 32.67
CA GLY A 153 -13.25 21.72 34.08
C GLY A 153 -14.42 22.59 34.53
N LEU A 154 -15.43 21.94 35.10
CA LEU A 154 -16.37 22.57 36.02
C LEU A 154 -15.53 23.13 37.16
N HIS A 155 -15.02 24.35 36.98
CA HIS A 155 -14.77 25.23 38.10
C HIS A 155 -16.14 25.57 38.65
N ASP A 156 -16.41 24.98 39.81
CA ASP A 156 -17.46 25.37 40.73
C ASP A 156 -16.98 26.66 41.42
N ASP A 157 -17.21 27.81 40.79
CA ASP A 157 -17.11 29.11 41.42
C ASP A 157 -18.50 29.78 41.45
N GLY A 158 -19.18 29.52 42.56
CA GLY A 158 -19.99 30.48 43.32
C GLY A 158 -20.82 31.50 42.55
N TYR A 159 -22.13 31.27 42.54
CA TYR A 159 -23.19 32.27 42.39
C TYR A 159 -22.80 33.67 42.89
N ASP A 160 -22.87 34.67 42.00
CA ASP A 160 -23.21 36.04 42.36
C ASP A 160 -24.20 36.60 41.32
N ASP A 161 -25.29 37.14 41.85
CA ASP A 161 -26.56 37.44 41.19
C ASP A 161 -26.51 38.90 40.69
N GLY A 162 -26.63 39.12 39.39
CA GLY A 162 -26.52 40.45 38.78
C GLY A 162 -27.42 40.57 37.57
N TYR A 163 -28.69 40.87 37.82
CA TYR A 163 -29.63 41.36 36.81
C TYR A 163 -29.08 42.63 36.14
N ASP A 164 -28.96 42.64 34.82
CA ASP A 164 -29.13 43.85 34.03
C ASP A 164 -29.71 43.52 32.66
N ASP A 165 -30.73 44.28 32.28
CA ASP A 165 -31.55 44.10 31.09
C ASP A 165 -30.85 44.60 29.82
N GLY A 166 -31.26 44.07 28.67
CA GLY A 166 -30.72 44.46 27.38
C GLY A 166 -31.40 43.72 26.24
N TYR A 167 -32.59 44.20 25.90
CA TYR A 167 -33.42 43.77 24.77
C TYR A 167 -32.70 43.89 23.40
N ASP A 168 -33.18 43.05 22.47
CA ASP A 168 -33.10 43.13 21.00
C ASP A 168 -31.72 42.81 20.37
N ASP A 169 -31.57 41.87 19.42
CA ASP A 169 -32.24 41.87 18.11
C ASP A 169 -31.86 40.56 17.35
N TRP A 170 -32.82 39.65 17.18
CA TRP A 170 -32.67 38.48 16.29
C TRP A 170 -33.39 38.79 14.99
N TYR A 171 -32.67 39.23 13.97
CA TYR A 171 -33.20 39.25 12.60
C TYR A 171 -33.33 37.83 12.06
N ASP A 172 -34.52 37.28 12.25
CA ASP A 172 -35.17 36.26 11.43
C ASP A 172 -35.83 36.96 10.23
N ASP A 173 -35.09 37.09 9.13
CA ASP A 173 -35.69 37.40 7.83
C ASP A 173 -35.97 36.10 7.08
N GLY A 174 -37.21 35.63 7.25
CA GLY A 174 -37.82 34.53 6.52
C GLY A 174 -37.90 34.73 4.98
N PRO A 175 -38.68 33.89 4.29
CA PRO A 175 -38.19 33.08 3.18
C PRO A 175 -38.36 33.73 1.80
N THR A 176 -37.39 33.51 0.90
CA THR A 176 -37.59 33.70 -0.55
C THR A 176 -37.19 32.46 -1.33
N SER A 177 -38.20 31.63 -1.58
CA SER A 177 -38.57 31.06 -2.88
C SER A 177 -37.46 30.46 -3.76
N CYS A 178 -37.48 29.14 -3.88
CA CYS A 178 -36.72 28.26 -4.76
C CYS A 178 -37.11 28.36 -6.26
N LYS A 179 -37.33 29.56 -6.80
CA LYS A 179 -37.56 29.78 -8.23
C LYS A 179 -36.89 31.08 -8.66
N ASP A 180 -36.20 31.00 -9.80
CA ASP A 180 -35.65 32.10 -10.61
C ASP A 180 -34.16 32.43 -10.43
N ILE A 181 -33.27 31.48 -10.76
CA ILE A 181 -32.11 31.76 -11.64
C ILE A 181 -31.95 30.57 -12.62
N ILE A 182 -32.77 30.58 -13.67
CA ILE A 182 -32.45 29.97 -14.97
C ILE A 182 -32.13 31.15 -15.89
N ASN A 183 -30.99 31.05 -16.58
CA ASN A 183 -30.53 31.76 -17.80
C ASN A 183 -29.02 31.99 -17.64
N ASP A 184 -28.12 31.71 -18.57
CA ASP A 184 -28.14 31.10 -19.90
C ASP A 184 -26.69 30.65 -20.12
N CYS A 185 -26.44 29.37 -20.34
CA CYS A 185 -25.20 28.93 -20.97
C CYS A 185 -25.62 27.96 -22.06
N ASP A 186 -25.67 28.52 -23.26
CA ASP A 186 -26.22 27.95 -24.47
C ASP A 186 -25.69 26.56 -24.78
N HIS A 187 -26.65 25.78 -25.22
CA HIS A 187 -26.56 24.44 -25.73
C HIS A 187 -26.51 24.53 -27.26
N ASP A 188 -25.31 24.58 -27.84
CA ASP A 188 -25.15 24.32 -29.27
C ASP A 188 -24.79 22.84 -29.49
N HIS A 189 -25.85 22.06 -29.66
CA HIS A 189 -25.85 20.80 -30.39
C HIS A 189 -25.24 20.97 -31.78
N TYR A 190 -24.26 20.13 -32.14
CA TYR A 190 -24.27 19.48 -33.45
C TYR A 190 -23.65 18.08 -33.34
N TYR A 191 -24.51 17.07 -33.42
CA TYR A 191 -24.18 15.77 -33.98
C TYR A 191 -24.19 15.90 -35.50
N SER A 192 -23.23 15.30 -36.19
CA SER A 192 -23.39 14.77 -37.55
C SER A 192 -22.36 13.67 -37.79
N ASP A 193 -22.90 12.51 -38.15
CA ASP A 193 -22.36 11.27 -38.76
C ASP A 193 -20.87 11.18 -39.14
#